data_AF-A0A7W5IJ93-F1
#
_entry.id   AF-A0A7W5IJ93-F1
#
_cell.length_a   1.000
_cell.length_b   1.000
_cell.length_c   1.000
_cell.angle_alpha   90.00
_cell.angle_beta   90.00
_cell.angle_gamma   90.00
#
_symmetry.space_group_name_H-M   'P 1'
#
loop_
_entity.id
_entity.type
_entity.pdbx_description
1 polymer ?
#
loop_
_entity_poly.entity_id
_entity_poly.type
_entity_poly.pdbx_seq_one_letter_code
_entity_poly.pdbx_strand_id
1 'polypeptide(L)' 'MSIDPADLEIATLQAEKSLLVHELRMAHHIIRNALAVMTTAQQVAWAGMNARDGVDGEGATRAAERDALLAQPRMAVGSA' A
#
# COMPACT_ATOMS: atom_id res chain seq x y z
N MET A 1 9.88 -36.39 1.12
CA MET A 1 9.38 -35.60 -0.01
C MET A 1 10.30 -34.38 -0.12
N SER A 2 11.10 -34.29 -1.19
CA SER A 2 11.96 -33.11 -1.41
C SER A 2 11.05 -31.98 -1.88
N ILE A 3 11.06 -30.85 -1.19
CA ILE A 3 10.39 -29.64 -1.67
C ILE A 3 11.22 -29.11 -2.84
N ASP A 4 10.57 -28.78 -3.95
CA ASP A 4 11.22 -28.13 -5.08
C ASP A 4 11.71 -26.73 -4.62
N PRO A 5 13.00 -26.38 -4.83
CA PRO A 5 13.49 -25.04 -4.54
C PRO A 5 12.63 -23.91 -5.13
N ALA A 6 12.04 -24.12 -6.31
CA ALA A 6 11.13 -23.16 -6.93
C ALA A 6 9.83 -22.99 -6.14
N ASP A 7 9.26 -24.08 -5.62
CA ASP A 7 8.06 -24.03 -4.77
C ASP A 7 8.33 -23.26 -3.47
N LEU A 8 9.53 -23.43 -2.90
CA LEU A 8 9.94 -22.69 -1.69
C LEU A 8 10.13 -21.20 -1.96
N GLU A 9 10.72 -20.84 -3.11
CA GLU A 9 10.88 -19.45 -3.53
C GLU A 9 9.50 -18.79 -3.75
N ILE A 10 8.59 -19.46 -4.45
CA ILE A 10 7.23 -18.96 -4.68
C ILE A 10 6.49 -18.76 -3.35
N ALA A 11 6.59 -19.71 -2.41
CA ALA A 11 5.97 -19.60 -1.10
C ALA A 11 6.51 -18.39 -0.31
N THR A 12 7.83 -18.16 -0.37
CA THR A 12 8.50 -17.02 0.27
C THR A 12 8.00 -15.70 -0.32
N LEU A 13 8.01 -15.56 -1.65
CA LEU A 13 7.54 -14.36 -2.34
C LEU A 13 6.06 -14.08 -2.07
N GLN A 14 5.23 -15.11 -1.97
CA GLN A 14 3.82 -14.96 -1.62
C GLN A 14 3.62 -14.49 -0.18
N ALA A 15 4.43 -14.98 0.76
CA ALA A 15 4.40 -14.54 2.15
C ALA A 15 4.83 -13.07 2.27
N GLU A 16 5.93 -12.69 1.64
CA GLU A 16 6.42 -11.30 1.61
C GLU A 16 5.40 -10.35 0.99
N LYS A 17 4.83 -10.73 -0.16
CA LYS A 17 3.74 -9.96 -0.81
C LYS A 17 2.56 -9.76 0.14
N SER A 18 2.18 -10.81 0.89
CA SER A 18 1.05 -10.73 1.81
C SER A 18 1.31 -9.75 2.96
N LEU A 19 2.55 -9.74 3.48
CA LEU A 19 2.98 -8.78 4.51
C LEU A 19 2.96 -7.35 3.97
N LEU A 20 3.53 -7.11 2.78
CA LEU A 20 3.52 -5.78 2.15
C LEU A 20 2.12 -5.26 1.88
N VAL A 21 1.19 -6.13 1.44
CA VAL A 21 -0.22 -5.76 1.25
C VAL A 21 -0.90 -5.40 2.58
N HIS A 22 -0.59 -6.14 3.65
CA HIS A 22 -1.09 -5.81 4.98
C HIS A 22 -0.56 -4.45 5.47
N GLU A 23 0.74 -4.20 5.33
CA GLU A 23 1.37 -2.94 5.71
C GLU A 23 0.79 -1.76 4.91
N LEU A 24 0.56 -1.93 3.61
CA LEU A 24 -0.06 -0.91 2.77
C LEU A 24 -1.48 -0.56 3.23
N ARG A 25 -2.27 -1.55 3.67
CA ARG A 25 -3.60 -1.33 4.27
C ARG A 25 -3.51 -0.54 5.57
N MET A 26 -2.57 -0.91 6.45
CA MET A 26 -2.41 -0.21 7.73
C MET A 26 -1.96 1.24 7.51
N ALA A 27 -1.02 1.48 6.60
CA ALA A 27 -0.61 2.82 6.20
C ALA A 27 -1.80 3.65 5.69
N HIS A 28 -2.70 3.04 4.90
CA HIS A 28 -3.92 3.71 4.45
C HIS A 28 -4.77 4.20 5.63
N HIS A 29 -5.05 3.33 6.59
CA HIS A 29 -5.87 3.68 7.75
C HIS A 29 -5.21 4.75 8.61
N ILE A 30 -3.90 4.65 8.86
CA ILE A 30 -3.15 5.62 9.66
C ILE A 30 -3.23 7.01 9.03
N ILE A 31 -2.99 7.14 7.72
CA ILE A 31 -3.00 8.46 7.07
C ILE A 31 -4.43 9.04 7.05
N ARG A 32 -5.45 8.20 6.84
CA ARG A 32 -6.86 8.66 6.91
C ARG A 32 -7.22 9.15 8.31
N ASN A 33 -6.81 8.43 9.35
CA ASN A 33 -7.04 8.82 10.74
C ASN A 33 -6.29 10.12 11.08
N ALA A 34 -5.04 10.27 10.61
CA ALA A 34 -4.27 11.48 10.79
C ALA A 34 -4.95 12.70 10.17
N LEU A 35 -5.44 12.60 8.93
CA LEU A 35 -6.19 13.69 8.29
C LEU A 35 -7.48 14.04 9.03
N ALA A 36 -8.19 13.04 9.58
CA ALA A 36 -9.44 13.26 10.29
C ALA A 36 -9.30 14.06 11.60
N VAL A 37 -8.11 14.04 12.22
CA VAL A 37 -7.84 14.77 13.46
C VAL A 37 -7.06 16.08 13.26
N MET A 38 -6.55 16.33 12.05
CA MET A 38 -5.82 17.55 11.72
C MET A 38 -6.76 18.74 11.50
N THR A 39 -6.34 19.90 11.98
CA THR A 39 -6.92 21.18 11.58
C THR A 39 -6.66 21.46 10.10
N THR A 40 -7.47 22.33 9.49
CA THR A 40 -7.28 22.73 8.08
C THR A 40 -5.87 23.27 7.81
N ALA A 41 -5.31 24.08 8.71
CA ALA A 41 -3.96 24.63 8.55
C ALA A 41 -2.89 23.52 8.53
N GLN A 42 -3.04 22.50 9.38
CA GLN A 42 -2.14 21.33 9.38
C GLN A 42 -2.27 20.50 8.10
N GLN A 43 -3.47 20.33 7.56
CA GLN A 43 -3.68 19.64 6.29
C GLN A 43 -3.00 20.38 5.13
N VAL A 44 -3.05 21.71 5.11
CA VAL A 44 -2.34 22.54 4.12
C VAL A 44 -0.83 22.39 4.25
N ALA A 45 -0.28 22.43 5.47
CA ALA A 45 1.14 22.23 5.71
C ALA A 45 1.60 20.82 5.28
N TRP A 46 0.80 19.80 5.57
CA TRP A 46 1.03 18.42 5.13
C TRP A 46 1.06 18.32 3.61
N ALA A 47 0.08 18.91 2.92
CA ALA A 47 0.04 18.93 1.45
C ALA A 47 1.29 19.61 0.87
N GLY A 48 1.78 20.69 1.49
CA GLY A 48 3.03 21.34 1.10
C GLY A 48 4.27 20.46 1.26
N MET A 49 4.34 19.64 2.32
CA MET A 49 5.42 18.65 2.50
C MET A 49 5.34 17.56 1.43
N ASN A 50 4.15 17.01 1.19
CA ASN A 50 3.94 16.01 0.14
C ASN A 50 4.36 16.52 -1.25
N ALA A 51 4.03 17.76 -1.59
CA ALA A 51 4.41 18.35 -2.86
C ALA A 51 5.94 18.52 -2.98
N ARG A 52 6.62 18.89 -1.89
CA ARG A 52 8.09 18.96 -1.87
C ARG A 52 8.76 17.62 -2.11
N ASP A 53 8.13 16.53 -1.65
CA ASP A 53 8.64 15.18 -1.78
C ASP A 53 8.20 14.50 -3.10
N GLY A 54 7.54 15.23 -4.01
CA GLY A 54 7.08 14.70 -5.30
C GLY A 54 5.93 13.68 -5.18
N VAL A 55 5.16 13.76 -4.11
CA VAL A 55 3.99 12.92 -3.84
C VAL A 55 2.68 13.74 -3.80
N ASP A 56 2.58 14.77 -4.64
CA ASP A 56 1.38 15.58 -4.84
C ASP A 56 0.30 14.85 -5.69
N GLY A 57 -0.99 15.10 -5.41
CA GLY A 57 -2.13 14.46 -6.09
C GLY A 57 -3.45 14.46 -5.30
N GLU A 58 -4.45 13.72 -5.77
CA GLU A 58 -5.86 13.68 -5.31
C GLU A 58 -6.10 13.32 -3.82
N GLY A 59 -5.06 13.01 -3.08
CA GLY A 59 -5.15 13.03 -1.65
C GLY A 59 -3.77 13.00 -1.06
N ALA A 60 -3.59 13.75 0.02
CA ALA A 60 -2.54 13.54 1.01
C ALA A 60 -2.36 12.04 1.45
N THR A 61 -3.24 11.15 0.98
CA THR A 61 -3.32 9.71 1.18
C THR A 61 -3.04 8.82 -0.06
N ARG A 62 -3.20 9.25 -1.33
CA ARG A 62 -3.30 8.32 -2.49
C ARG A 62 -4.29 7.15 -2.25
N ALA A 63 -5.39 7.45 -1.57
CA ALA A 63 -6.36 6.46 -1.11
C ALA A 63 -6.95 5.63 -2.26
N ALA A 64 -7.40 6.28 -3.33
CA ALA A 64 -7.99 5.63 -4.50
C ALA A 64 -7.02 4.70 -5.23
N GLU A 65 -5.75 5.08 -5.34
CA GLU A 65 -4.72 4.26 -5.99
C GLU A 65 -4.36 3.02 -5.15
N ARG A 66 -4.33 3.15 -3.82
CA ARG A 66 -4.21 1.99 -2.93
C ARG A 66 -5.44 1.12 -2.99
N ASP A 67 -6.64 1.70 -3.01
CA ASP A 67 -7.88 0.92 -3.12
C ASP A 67 -7.92 0.16 -4.45
N ALA A 68 -7.45 0.77 -5.55
CA ALA A 68 -7.29 0.11 -6.84
C ALA A 68 -6.27 -1.04 -6.78
N LEU A 69 -5.11 -0.85 -6.16
CA LEU A 69 -4.11 -1.91 -5.93
C LEU A 69 -4.66 -3.05 -5.07
N LEU A 70 -5.47 -2.73 -4.06
CA LEU A 70 -6.10 -3.71 -3.17
C LEU A 70 -7.29 -4.43 -3.82
N ALA A 71 -7.95 -3.79 -4.77
CA ALA A 71 -9.07 -4.36 -5.54
C ALA A 71 -8.61 -5.27 -6.69
N GLN A 72 -7.34 -5.20 -7.10
CA GLN A 72 -6.80 -6.13 -8.09
C GLN A 72 -6.88 -7.57 -7.56
N PRO A 73 -7.55 -8.49 -8.28
CA PRO A 73 -7.60 -9.89 -7.86
C PRO A 73 -6.17 -10.42 -7.76
N ARG A 74 -5.90 -11.26 -6.74
CA ARG A 74 -4.64 -11.98 -6.64
C ARG A 74 -4.43 -12.73 -7.95
N MET A 75 -3.54 -12.25 -8.80
CA MET A 75 -3.00 -13.07 -9.87
C MET A 75 -2.35 -14.27 -9.19
N ALA A 76 -2.98 -15.43 -9.33
CA ALA A 76 -2.34 -16.69 -8.99
C ALA A 76 -1.14 -16.79 -9.92
N VAL A 77 0.05 -16.74 -9.34
CA VAL A 77 1.27 -17.12 -10.06
C VAL A 77 1.07 -18.59 -10.46
N GLY A 78 0.91 -18.86 -11.76
CA GLY A 78 0.71 -20.23 -12.27
C GLY A 78 -0.31 -20.43 -13.39
N SER A 79 -0.84 -19.38 -14.04
CA SER A 79 -1.65 -19.55 -15.27
C SER A 79 -0.96 -18.92 -16.48
N ALA A 80 0.04 -19.63 -17.00
CA ALA A 80 0.56 -19.50 -18.36
C ALA A 80 1.03 -20.89 -18.80
#